data_AF-A0A0K8UB60-F1
#
_entry.id   AF-A0A0K8UB60-F1
#
_cell.length_a   1.000
_cell.length_b   1.000
_cell.length_c   1.000
_cell.angle_alpha   90.00
_cell.angle_beta   90.00
_cell.angle_gamma   90.00
#
_symmetry.space_group_name_H-M   'P 1'
#
loop_
_entity.id
_entity.type
_entity.pdbx_description
1 polymer ?
#
loop_
_entity_poly.entity_id
_entity_poly.type
_entity_poly.pdbx_seq_one_letter_code
_entity_poly.pdbx_strand_id
1 'polypeptide(L)'
;MRHLLKGVNSIKNLHKCLLQQTGATYCTQKKLANEMFTAQYCVNLVEKNDYENYLCTLLLNGDHRRNAFALRAFNVEVANCGAKVSEEHIIKLKLKFWYDSIDKCFSKEGSYVADHPVLRELKNVCLLTIIIMY
;
A
#
# COMPACT_ATOMS: atom_id res chain seq x y z
N MET A 1 -34.97 12.49 42.73
CA MET A 1 -34.85 12.77 41.28
C MET A 1 -33.41 12.85 40.75
N ARG A 2 -32.43 13.44 41.46
CA ARG A 2 -31.03 13.58 40.95
C ARG A 2 -30.25 12.26 40.73
N HIS A 3 -30.57 11.17 41.45
CA HIS A 3 -29.90 9.87 41.28
C HIS A 3 -30.31 9.13 40.00
N LEU A 4 -31.54 9.30 39.53
CA LEU A 4 -32.02 8.67 38.29
C LEU A 4 -31.41 9.33 37.04
N LEU A 5 -31.17 10.64 37.08
CA LEU A 5 -30.51 11.38 35.99
C LEU A 5 -29.05 10.97 35.79
N LYS A 6 -28.34 10.58 36.86
CA LYS A 6 -26.97 10.04 36.77
C LYS A 6 -26.93 8.71 36.01
N GLY A 7 -27.90 7.82 36.26
CA GLY A 7 -28.03 6.54 35.55
C GLY A 7 -28.33 6.73 34.06
N VAL A 8 -29.25 7.63 33.71
CA VAL A 8 -29.59 7.94 32.30
C VAL A 8 -28.40 8.57 31.56
N ASN A 9 -27.62 9.43 32.20
CA ASN A 9 -26.42 10.02 31.60
C ASN A 9 -25.30 8.98 31.43
N SER A 10 -25.16 8.04 32.36
CA SER A 10 -24.20 6.93 32.25
C SER A 10 -24.54 5.99 31.08
N ILE A 11 -25.82 5.68 30.87
CA ILE A 11 -26.28 4.86 29.73
C ILE A 11 -26.06 5.57 28.40
N LYS A 12 -26.35 6.89 28.32
CA LYS A 12 -26.07 7.69 27.12
C LYS A 12 -24.57 7.75 26.79
N ASN A 13 -23.71 7.81 27.81
CA ASN A 13 -22.26 7.79 27.63
C ASN A 13 -21.74 6.40 27.20
N LEU A 14 -22.31 5.30 27.71
CA LEU A 14 -21.99 3.95 27.24
C LEU A 14 -22.41 3.74 25.79
N HIS A 15 -23.61 4.19 25.40
CA HIS A 15 -24.08 4.09 24.02
C HIS A 15 -23.20 4.92 23.07
N LYS A 16 -22.78 6.11 23.49
CA LYS A 16 -21.83 6.94 22.74
C LYS A 16 -20.45 6.29 22.60
N CYS A 17 -19.98 5.60 23.65
CA CYS A 17 -18.74 4.82 23.63
C CYS A 17 -18.82 3.61 22.69
N LEU A 18 -19.92 2.86 22.71
CA LEU A 18 -20.16 1.72 21.82
C LEU A 18 -20.25 2.15 20.34
N LEU A 19 -20.93 3.26 20.04
CA LEU A 19 -20.98 3.82 18.68
C LEU A 19 -19.63 4.40 18.22
N GLN A 20 -18.79 4.85 19.15
CA GLN A 20 -17.44 5.33 18.83
C GLN A 20 -16.45 4.17 18.63
N GLN A 21 -16.65 3.04 19.30
CA GLN A 21 -15.87 1.81 19.12
C GLN A 21 -16.13 1.12 17.78
N THR A 22 -17.34 1.22 17.20
CA THR A 22 -17.67 0.62 15.90
C THR A 22 -17.10 1.38 14.70
N GLY A 23 -16.94 2.71 14.79
CA GLY A 23 -16.35 3.52 13.71
C GLY A 23 -14.83 3.34 13.55
N ALA A 24 -14.10 3.25 14.68
CA ALA A 24 -12.65 3.07 14.66
C ALA A 24 -12.23 1.66 14.21
N THR A 25 -12.97 0.64 14.60
CA THR A 25 -12.74 -0.76 14.17
C THR A 25 -13.01 -0.96 12.69
N TYR A 26 -14.07 -0.37 12.14
CA TYR A 26 -14.37 -0.39 10.70
C TYR A 26 -13.26 0.26 9.86
N CYS A 27 -12.79 1.46 10.23
CA CYS A 27 -11.69 2.13 9.53
C CYS A 27 -10.39 1.32 9.57
N THR A 28 -10.11 0.64 10.69
CA THR A 28 -8.93 -0.21 10.86
C THR A 28 -9.01 -1.46 9.99
N GLN A 29 -10.16 -2.15 9.98
CA GLN A 29 -10.40 -3.30 9.12
C GLN A 29 -10.32 -2.92 7.63
N LYS A 30 -10.90 -1.78 7.25
CA LYS A 30 -10.84 -1.26 5.88
C LYS A 30 -9.40 -0.95 5.45
N LYS A 31 -8.57 -0.41 6.35
CA LYS A 31 -7.15 -0.14 6.07
C LYS A 31 -6.37 -1.43 5.85
N LEU A 32 -6.53 -2.41 6.74
CA LEU A 32 -5.88 -3.73 6.64
C LEU A 32 -6.29 -4.48 5.37
N ALA A 33 -7.58 -4.49 5.03
CA ALA A 33 -8.07 -5.12 3.79
C ALA A 33 -7.44 -4.47 2.55
N ASN A 34 -7.24 -3.15 2.58
CA ASN A 34 -6.64 -2.42 1.48
C ASN A 34 -5.13 -2.70 1.38
N GLU A 35 -4.41 -2.80 2.51
CA GLU A 35 -3.01 -3.22 2.55
C GLU A 35 -2.80 -4.65 2.05
N MET A 36 -3.71 -5.58 2.38
CA MET A 36 -3.67 -6.93 1.84
C MET A 36 -3.90 -6.94 0.32
N PHE A 37 -4.84 -6.13 -0.17
CA PHE A 37 -5.11 -5.99 -1.59
C PHE A 37 -3.90 -5.43 -2.36
N THR A 38 -3.25 -4.39 -1.84
CA THR A 38 -2.07 -3.77 -2.49
C THR A 38 -0.85 -4.69 -2.48
N ALA A 39 -0.63 -5.44 -1.38
CA ALA A 39 0.40 -6.47 -1.34
C ALA A 39 0.13 -7.59 -2.36
N GLN A 40 -1.10 -8.10 -2.43
CA GLN A 40 -1.46 -9.16 -3.40
C GLN A 40 -1.34 -8.68 -4.84
N TYR A 41 -1.66 -7.41 -5.11
CA TYR A 41 -1.45 -6.81 -6.42
C TYR A 41 0.02 -6.90 -6.85
N CYS A 42 0.95 -6.53 -5.96
CA CYS A 42 2.38 -6.59 -6.23
C CYS A 42 2.85 -8.03 -6.51
N VAL A 43 2.38 -9.00 -5.71
CA VAL A 43 2.69 -10.42 -5.92
C VAL A 43 2.23 -10.90 -7.30
N ASN A 44 0.96 -10.66 -7.63
CA ASN A 44 0.37 -11.08 -8.90
C ASN A 44 1.06 -10.42 -10.10
N LEU A 45 1.53 -9.18 -9.93
CA LEU A 45 2.23 -8.46 -10.98
C LEU A 45 3.59 -9.09 -11.27
N VAL A 46 4.36 -9.42 -10.22
CA VAL A 46 5.67 -10.08 -10.34
C VAL A 46 5.51 -11.50 -10.86
N GLU A 47 4.55 -12.28 -10.35
CA GLU A 47 4.27 -13.64 -10.82
C GLU A 47 4.03 -13.71 -12.34
N LYS A 48 3.30 -12.74 -12.90
CA LYS A 48 2.93 -12.72 -14.33
C LYS A 48 4.03 -12.22 -15.25
N ASN A 49 4.93 -11.36 -14.78
CA ASN A 49 5.89 -10.65 -15.64
C ASN A 49 7.35 -11.00 -15.33
N ASP A 50 7.63 -11.57 -14.17
CA ASP A 50 8.98 -11.86 -13.67
C ASP A 50 8.98 -13.10 -12.75
N TYR A 51 8.72 -14.25 -13.37
CA TYR A 51 8.46 -15.52 -12.67
C TYR A 51 9.67 -16.04 -11.86
N GLU A 52 10.88 -15.91 -12.39
CA GLU A 52 12.12 -16.32 -11.70
C GLU A 52 12.31 -15.55 -10.40
N ASN A 53 12.10 -14.23 -10.44
CA ASN A 53 12.19 -13.40 -9.26
C ASN A 53 11.00 -13.59 -8.32
N TYR A 54 9.81 -13.93 -8.82
CA TYR A 54 8.70 -14.36 -7.99
C TYR A 54 9.11 -15.57 -7.13
N LEU A 55 9.63 -16.64 -7.74
CA LEU A 55 10.08 -17.84 -7.04
C LEU A 55 11.16 -17.53 -6.00
N CYS A 56 12.19 -16.77 -6.36
CA CYS A 56 13.24 -16.37 -5.41
C CYS A 56 12.69 -15.55 -4.24
N THR A 57 11.69 -14.71 -4.47
CA THR A 57 11.09 -13.84 -3.44
C THR A 57 10.26 -14.63 -2.44
N LEU A 58 9.69 -15.78 -2.83
CA LEU A 58 8.97 -16.67 -1.91
C LEU A 58 9.86 -17.20 -0.78
N LEU A 59 11.17 -17.28 -1.01
CA LEU A 59 12.15 -17.73 -0.02
C LEU A 59 12.40 -16.71 1.10
N LEU A 60 11.98 -15.45 0.90
CA LEU A 60 12.09 -14.41 1.93
C LEU A 60 10.99 -14.56 2.98
N ASN A 61 11.30 -14.15 4.21
CA ASN A 61 10.38 -14.24 5.35
C ASN A 61 9.89 -12.85 5.80
N GLY A 62 8.68 -12.82 6.36
CA GLY A 62 8.10 -11.62 6.98
C GLY A 62 8.04 -10.41 6.05
N ASP A 63 8.42 -9.25 6.60
CA ASP A 63 8.37 -7.96 5.90
C ASP A 63 9.34 -7.88 4.72
N HIS A 64 10.44 -8.63 4.75
CA HIS A 64 11.40 -8.66 3.62
C HIS A 64 10.75 -9.17 2.34
N ARG A 65 9.88 -10.19 2.45
CA ARG A 65 9.14 -10.72 1.31
C ARG A 65 8.19 -9.70 0.72
N ARG A 66 7.42 -9.01 1.58
CA ARG A 66 6.49 -7.96 1.16
C ARG A 66 7.22 -6.80 0.48
N ASN A 67 8.31 -6.33 1.09
CA ASN A 67 9.13 -5.25 0.55
C ASN A 67 9.79 -5.61 -0.77
N ALA A 68 10.30 -6.83 -0.89
CA ALA A 68 10.85 -7.35 -2.13
C ALA A 68 9.81 -7.40 -3.26
N PHE A 69 8.60 -7.88 -2.97
CA PHE A 69 7.51 -7.85 -3.95
C PHE A 69 7.13 -6.45 -4.38
N ALA A 70 7.09 -5.47 -3.46
CA ALA A 70 6.81 -4.08 -3.79
C ALA A 70 7.87 -3.49 -4.75
N LEU A 71 9.15 -3.72 -4.46
CA LEU A 71 10.25 -3.22 -5.29
C LEU A 71 10.26 -3.88 -6.68
N ARG A 72 10.05 -5.19 -6.74
CA ARG A 72 9.98 -5.93 -8.00
C ARG A 72 8.76 -5.56 -8.82
N ALA A 73 7.60 -5.37 -8.19
CA ALA A 73 6.39 -4.88 -8.86
C ALA A 73 6.61 -3.50 -9.47
N PHE A 74 7.31 -2.60 -8.77
CA PHE A 74 7.73 -1.32 -9.30
C PHE A 74 8.62 -1.46 -10.55
N ASN A 75 9.63 -2.33 -10.49
CA ASN A 75 10.49 -2.59 -11.65
C ASN A 75 9.70 -3.11 -12.85
N VAL A 76 8.72 -4.00 -12.61
CA VAL A 76 7.82 -4.51 -13.66
C VAL A 76 7.00 -3.38 -14.29
N GLU A 77 6.41 -2.47 -13.52
CA GLU A 77 5.60 -1.37 -14.09
C GLU A 77 6.46 -0.36 -14.88
N VAL A 78 7.66 -0.05 -14.39
CA VAL A 78 8.60 0.83 -15.10
C VAL A 78 9.06 0.19 -16.41
N ALA A 79 9.46 -1.09 -16.39
CA ALA A 79 9.86 -1.82 -17.60
C ALA A 79 8.72 -1.92 -18.61
N ASN A 80 7.48 -2.08 -18.13
CA ASN A 80 6.28 -2.17 -18.98
C ASN A 80 5.86 -0.84 -19.62
N CYS A 81 6.44 0.31 -19.22
CA CYS A 81 6.08 1.61 -19.79
C CYS A 81 6.25 1.66 -21.32
N GLY A 82 7.29 1.02 -21.84
CA GLY A 82 7.59 0.94 -23.28
C GLY A 82 7.21 -0.37 -23.96
N ALA A 83 6.76 -1.40 -23.23
CA ALA A 83 6.56 -2.74 -23.78
C ALA A 83 5.38 -2.85 -24.77
N LYS A 84 4.37 -1.96 -24.66
CA LYS A 84 3.11 -2.04 -25.42
C LYS A 84 2.79 -0.79 -26.24
N VAL A 85 3.66 0.22 -26.24
CA VAL A 85 3.39 1.52 -26.85
C VAL A 85 4.56 1.89 -27.74
N SER A 86 4.28 2.22 -29.01
CA SER A 86 5.30 2.63 -29.97
C SER A 86 5.56 4.14 -29.95
N GLU A 87 4.62 4.94 -29.42
CA GLU A 87 4.75 6.39 -29.37
C GLU A 87 5.64 6.86 -28.21
N GLU A 88 6.78 7.44 -28.56
CA GLU A 88 7.80 7.92 -27.61
C GLU A 88 7.24 8.93 -26.60
N HIS A 89 6.31 9.80 -27.01
CA HIS A 89 5.72 10.80 -26.13
C HIS A 89 4.93 10.16 -24.97
N ILE A 90 4.19 9.09 -25.24
CA ILE A 90 3.40 8.38 -24.22
C ILE A 90 4.34 7.67 -23.24
N ILE A 91 5.41 7.05 -23.73
CA ILE A 91 6.43 6.41 -22.88
C ILE A 91 7.06 7.46 -21.94
N LYS A 92 7.45 8.62 -22.48
CA LYS A 92 7.99 9.74 -21.69
C LYS A 92 7.01 10.20 -20.61
N LEU A 93 5.71 10.29 -20.91
CA LEU A 93 4.70 10.68 -19.93
C LEU A 93 4.57 9.64 -18.80
N LYS A 94 4.56 8.34 -19.13
CA LYS A 94 4.52 7.26 -18.12
C LYS A 94 5.77 7.25 -17.24
N LEU A 95 6.95 7.39 -17.84
CA LEU A 95 8.20 7.46 -17.08
C LEU A 95 8.25 8.71 -16.19
N LYS A 96 7.78 9.86 -16.70
CA LYS A 96 7.66 11.08 -15.92
C LYS A 96 6.71 10.92 -14.74
N PHE A 97 5.58 10.24 -14.94
CA PHE A 97 4.68 9.89 -13.84
C PHE A 97 5.43 9.12 -12.75
N TRP A 98 6.15 8.06 -13.10
CA TRP A 98 6.91 7.27 -12.12
C TRP A 98 7.99 8.08 -11.40
N TYR A 99 8.73 8.91 -12.14
CA TYR A 99 9.74 9.80 -11.57
C TYR A 99 9.12 10.76 -10.54
N ASP A 100 8.08 11.49 -10.93
CA ASP A 100 7.39 12.46 -10.07
C ASP A 100 6.66 11.77 -8.88
N SER A 101 6.32 10.49 -9.02
CA SER A 101 5.65 9.69 -8.00
C SER A 101 6.56 9.27 -6.85
N ILE A 102 7.83 8.96 -7.14
CA ILE A 102 8.80 8.50 -6.14
C ILE A 102 9.07 9.62 -5.13
N ASP A 103 9.34 10.83 -5.62
CA ASP A 103 9.56 12.00 -4.77
C ASP A 103 8.35 12.25 -3.85
N LYS A 104 7.14 12.12 -4.39
CA LYS A 104 5.89 12.27 -3.63
C LYS A 104 5.65 11.13 -2.66
N CYS A 105 6.08 9.90 -2.98
CA CYS A 105 5.90 8.72 -2.15
C CYS A 105 6.57 8.87 -0.79
N PHE A 106 7.77 9.46 -0.77
CA PHE A 106 8.55 9.71 0.44
C PHE A 106 8.31 11.10 1.05
N SER A 107 7.56 11.97 0.37
CA SER A 107 7.13 13.25 0.93
C SER A 107 6.11 13.06 2.06
N LYS A 108 5.98 14.06 2.93
CA LYS A 108 4.96 14.08 4.00
C LYS A 108 3.56 14.40 3.47
N GLU A 109 3.43 14.80 2.21
CA GLU A 109 2.18 15.21 1.60
C GLU A 109 1.45 13.99 1.01
N GLY A 110 0.20 13.78 1.44
CA GLY A 110 -0.65 12.72 0.91
C GLY A 110 -1.16 13.10 -0.49
N SER A 111 -0.46 12.67 -1.52
CA SER A 111 -0.87 12.89 -2.93
C SER A 111 -1.49 11.63 -3.54
N TYR A 112 -1.67 11.63 -4.86
CA TYR A 112 -2.17 10.51 -5.69
C TYR A 112 -1.42 9.18 -5.49
N VAL A 113 -0.23 9.23 -4.88
CA VAL A 113 0.55 8.08 -4.41
C VAL A 113 -0.30 7.14 -3.56
N ALA A 114 -1.24 7.67 -2.77
CA ALA A 114 -2.11 6.86 -1.93
C ALA A 114 -3.00 5.90 -2.75
N ASP A 115 -3.35 6.26 -3.98
CA ASP A 115 -4.30 5.48 -4.80
C ASP A 115 -3.61 4.36 -5.58
N HIS A 116 -2.31 4.50 -5.86
CA HIS A 116 -1.57 3.51 -6.63
C HIS A 116 -1.08 2.34 -5.74
N PRO A 117 -1.40 1.08 -6.05
CA PRO A 117 -1.09 -0.06 -5.19
C PRO A 117 0.40 -0.25 -4.96
N VAL A 118 1.22 -0.17 -6.02
CA VAL A 118 2.67 -0.32 -5.93
C VAL A 118 3.33 0.82 -5.13
N LEU A 119 2.96 2.09 -5.38
CA LEU A 119 3.51 3.22 -4.62
C LEU A 119 3.14 3.16 -3.13
N ARG A 120 1.94 2.64 -2.81
CA ARG A 120 1.53 2.44 -1.43
C ARG A 120 2.40 1.41 -0.71
N GLU A 121 2.70 0.28 -1.37
CA GLU A 121 3.59 -0.73 -0.80
C GLU A 121 5.04 -0.24 -0.72
N LEU A 122 5.51 0.50 -1.74
CA LEU A 122 6.85 1.11 -1.77
C LEU A 122 7.11 2.02 -0.56
N LYS A 123 6.10 2.74 -0.08
CA LYS A 123 6.22 3.60 1.10
C LYS A 123 6.66 2.83 2.36
N ASN A 124 6.34 1.54 2.44
CA ASN A 124 6.69 0.69 3.58
C ASN A 124 8.03 -0.03 3.40
N VAL A 125 8.68 0.11 2.23
CA VAL A 125 9.96 -0.56 1.94
C VAL A 125 11.07 0.04 2.79
N CYS A 126 11.73 -0.82 3.57
CA CYS A 126 12.90 -0.43 4.34
C CYS A 126 14.15 -0.41 3.44
N LEU A 127 15.02 0.60 3.58
CA LEU A 127 16.24 0.77 2.78
C LEU A 127 17.17 -0.45 2.82
N LEU A 128 17.12 -1.25 3.89
CA LEU A 128 17.89 -2.49 4.05
C LEU A 128 17.61 -3.54 2.97
N THR A 129 16.42 -3.53 2.36
CA THR A 129 16.04 -4.51 1.33
C THR A 129 16.78 -4.29 0.00
N ILE A 130 17.32 -3.09 -0.25
CA ILE A 130 18.03 -2.74 -1.49
C ILE A 130 19.38 -3.46 -1.58
N ILE A 131 20.01 -3.76 -0.44
CA ILE A 131 21.35 -4.40 -0.37
C ILE A 131 21.29 -5.89 -0.70
N ILE A 132 20.13 -6.55 -0.58
CA ILE A 132 19.98 -8.00 -0.81
C ILE A 132 19.67 -8.32 -2.30
N MET A 133 19.42 -7.30 -3.12
CA MET A 133 19.00 -7.46 -4.53
C MET A 133 20.05 -7.04 -5.58
N TYR A 134 21.28 -6.76 -5.15
CA TYR A 134 22.48 -6.57 -5.99
C TYR A 134 23.59 -7.47 -5.45
#